data_AF-A0A7X8WM27-F1
#
_entry.id   AF-A0A7X8WM27-F1
#
_cell.length_a   1.000
_cell.length_b   1.000
_cell.length_c   1.000
_cell.angle_alpha   90.00
_cell.angle_beta   90.00
_cell.angle_gamma   90.00
#
_symmetry.space_group_name_H-M   'P 1'
#
loop_
_entity.id
_entity.type
_entity.pdbx_description
1 polymer ?
#
loop_
_entity_poly.entity_id
_entity_poly.type
_entity_poly.pdbx_seq_one_letter_code
_entity_poly.pdbx_strand_id
1 'polypeptide(L)'
;MKKNSNTIGSVLTMFILTLLILGCKGEKEEQSQVFLKKVKGLEKTLADSISKDTKAIKVIGYNTYKAQTQDEFIEIKELAEVTKNTATRQYYFASDGSFYRVYFPITDAIIKYEQRNVSTNEKGELVSVSPIADLTLVELAGKYPQITEEEKKEKKERPIQFLRTTVPVEKKVGGSIHDDAKICVFNLGERKLGEAIAWQ
;
A
#
# COMPACT_ATOMS: atom_id res chain seq x y z
N MET A 1 41.34 33.30 -45.08
CA MET A 1 40.86 33.68 -43.74
C MET A 1 39.34 33.86 -43.79
N LYS A 2 38.56 32.99 -43.14
CA LYS A 2 37.10 33.11 -43.00
C LYS A 2 36.75 33.08 -41.51
N LYS A 3 36.14 34.15 -41.03
CA LYS A 3 35.42 34.35 -39.75
C LYS A 3 34.42 35.48 -40.05
N ASN A 4 33.17 35.55 -39.61
CA ASN A 4 32.38 34.83 -38.63
C ASN A 4 30.91 35.08 -39.01
N SER A 5 30.07 34.07 -38.96
CA SER A 5 28.62 34.25 -38.80
C SER A 5 28.12 32.98 -38.14
N ASN A 6 27.93 32.98 -36.82
CA ASN A 6 27.19 31.96 -36.07
C ASN A 6 27.09 32.32 -34.58
N THR A 7 26.63 33.54 -34.26
CA THR A 7 26.38 33.95 -32.86
C THR A 7 24.92 34.26 -32.56
N ILE A 8 24.03 34.25 -33.55
CA ILE A 8 22.60 34.58 -33.34
C ILE A 8 21.72 33.32 -33.19
N GLY A 9 22.16 32.16 -33.69
CA GLY A 9 21.39 30.90 -33.60
C GLY A 9 21.44 30.17 -32.24
N SER A 10 22.34 30.57 -31.34
CA SER A 10 22.60 29.88 -30.06
C SER A 10 21.71 30.37 -28.91
N VAL A 11 21.26 31.63 -28.95
CA VAL A 11 20.48 32.22 -27.86
C VAL A 11 18.99 31.86 -27.96
N LEU A 12 18.46 31.71 -29.18
CA LEU A 12 17.05 31.39 -29.40
C LEU A 12 16.70 29.92 -29.06
N THR A 13 17.66 29.01 -29.22
CA THR A 13 17.49 27.58 -28.90
C THR A 13 17.56 27.30 -27.39
N MET A 14 18.32 28.10 -26.62
CA MET A 14 18.39 28.00 -25.16
C MET A 14 17.13 28.53 -24.43
N PHE A 15 16.40 29.47 -25.04
CA PHE A 15 15.19 30.05 -24.43
C PHE A 15 13.95 29.15 -24.60
N ILE A 16 13.88 28.36 -25.68
CA ILE A 16 12.78 27.40 -25.90
C ILE A 16 12.98 26.15 -25.02
N LEU A 17 14.23 25.76 -24.75
CA LEU A 17 14.52 24.60 -23.87
C LEU A 17 14.22 24.86 -22.39
N THR A 18 14.34 26.12 -21.93
CA THR A 18 14.03 26.50 -20.54
C THR A 18 12.53 26.58 -20.26
N LEU A 19 11.70 26.90 -21.27
CA LEU A 19 10.24 26.89 -21.15
C LEU A 19 9.65 25.46 -21.09
N LEU A 20 10.29 24.48 -21.73
CA LEU A 20 9.84 23.07 -21.70
C LEU A 20 10.12 22.35 -20.37
N ILE A 21 11.09 22.82 -19.57
CA ILE A 21 11.44 22.20 -18.28
C ILE A 21 10.60 22.78 -17.13
N LEU A 22 9.95 23.95 -17.30
CA LEU A 22 9.07 24.53 -16.28
C LEU A 22 7.66 23.92 -16.25
N GLY A 23 7.20 23.28 -17.33
CA GLY A 23 5.85 22.71 -17.41
C GLY A 23 5.66 21.33 -16.78
N CYS A 24 6.74 20.62 -16.42
CA CYS A 24 6.68 19.19 -16.07
C CYS A 24 6.57 18.87 -14.57
N LYS A 25 6.61 19.89 -13.68
CA LYS A 25 6.60 19.66 -12.22
C LYS A 25 5.22 19.79 -11.57
N GLY A 26 4.34 20.66 -12.07
CA GLY A 26 3.03 20.91 -11.44
C GLY A 26 2.03 19.76 -11.60
N GLU A 27 1.91 19.22 -12.81
CA GLU A 27 0.84 18.27 -13.14
C GLU A 27 1.06 16.87 -12.51
N LYS A 28 2.32 16.40 -12.46
CA LYS A 28 2.68 15.12 -11.83
C LYS A 28 2.58 15.15 -10.31
N GLU A 29 2.89 16.29 -9.70
CA GLU A 29 2.81 16.47 -8.25
C GLU A 29 1.35 16.55 -7.80
N GLU A 30 0.50 17.27 -8.52
CA GLU A 30 -0.94 17.33 -8.27
C GLU A 30 -1.60 15.94 -8.42
N GLN A 31 -1.28 15.20 -9.49
CA GLN A 31 -1.74 13.82 -9.66
C GLN A 31 -1.26 12.89 -8.54
N SER A 32 -0.02 13.06 -8.07
CA SER A 32 0.52 12.28 -6.94
C SER A 32 -0.21 12.60 -5.63
N GLN A 33 -0.51 13.86 -5.36
CA GLN A 33 -1.26 14.26 -4.16
C GLN A 33 -2.71 13.77 -4.19
N VAL A 34 -3.36 13.84 -5.34
CA VAL A 34 -4.72 13.29 -5.54
C VAL A 34 -4.72 11.77 -5.33
N PHE A 35 -3.74 11.06 -5.86
CA PHE A 35 -3.55 9.63 -5.64
C PHE A 35 -3.40 9.31 -4.14
N LEU A 36 -2.46 9.99 -3.46
CA LEU A 36 -2.20 9.78 -2.04
C LEU A 36 -3.45 10.04 -1.19
N LYS A 37 -4.20 11.09 -1.49
CA LYS A 37 -5.46 11.40 -0.79
C LYS A 37 -6.50 10.30 -0.96
N LYS A 38 -6.67 9.77 -2.18
CA LYS A 38 -7.59 8.66 -2.46
C LYS A 38 -7.19 7.40 -1.69
N VAL A 39 -5.92 7.00 -1.78
CA VAL A 39 -5.40 5.81 -1.09
C VAL A 39 -5.57 5.92 0.43
N LYS A 40 -5.21 7.06 1.04
CA LYS A 40 -5.42 7.28 2.49
C LYS A 40 -6.88 7.18 2.90
N GLY A 41 -7.80 7.67 2.06
CA GLY A 41 -9.24 7.53 2.30
C GLY A 41 -9.70 6.07 2.33
N LEU A 42 -9.18 5.24 1.42
CA LEU A 42 -9.48 3.81 1.38
C LEU A 42 -8.90 3.07 2.59
N GLU A 43 -7.64 3.32 2.93
CA GLU A 43 -6.99 2.75 4.12
C GLU A 43 -7.76 3.07 5.40
N LYS A 44 -8.24 4.31 5.54
CA LYS A 44 -9.05 4.71 6.68
C LYS A 44 -10.41 4.01 6.69
N THR A 45 -11.11 3.99 5.56
CA THR A 45 -12.42 3.32 5.45
C THR A 45 -12.31 1.85 5.85
N LEU A 46 -11.23 1.19 5.45
CA LEU A 46 -10.94 -0.18 5.84
C LEU A 46 -10.63 -0.29 7.34
N ALA A 47 -9.75 0.57 7.87
CA ALA A 47 -9.40 0.58 9.29
C ALA A 47 -10.61 0.79 10.21
N ASP A 48 -11.51 1.71 9.83
CA ASP A 48 -12.74 1.99 10.58
C ASP A 48 -13.75 0.82 10.48
N SER A 49 -13.70 0.05 9.38
CA SER A 49 -14.51 -1.17 9.20
C SER A 49 -13.97 -2.36 10.00
N ILE A 50 -12.65 -2.43 10.19
CA ILE A 50 -11.97 -3.44 11.02
C ILE A 50 -12.39 -3.29 12.49
N SER A 51 -12.37 -2.08 13.03
CA SER A 51 -12.69 -1.83 14.43
C SER A 51 -13.02 -0.39 14.75
N LYS A 52 -13.94 -0.21 15.71
CA LYS A 52 -14.30 1.10 16.28
C LYS A 52 -13.41 1.50 17.45
N ASP A 53 -12.54 0.62 17.95
CA ASP A 53 -11.62 0.97 19.03
C ASP A 53 -10.56 1.93 18.50
N THR A 54 -10.57 3.17 18.97
CA THR A 54 -9.61 4.20 18.57
C THR A 54 -8.20 3.94 19.08
N LYS A 55 -8.03 3.06 20.07
CA LYS A 55 -6.72 2.69 20.64
C LYS A 55 -6.08 1.50 19.92
N ALA A 56 -6.87 0.65 19.29
CA ALA A 56 -6.38 -0.49 18.53
C ALA A 56 -5.51 -0.03 17.35
N ILE A 57 -4.38 -0.70 17.16
CA ILE A 57 -3.54 -0.54 15.97
C ILE A 57 -4.08 -1.50 14.91
N LYS A 58 -4.57 -0.95 13.79
CA LYS A 58 -5.12 -1.72 12.67
C LYS A 58 -4.02 -1.99 11.67
N VAL A 59 -3.92 -3.24 11.24
CA VAL A 59 -2.90 -3.72 10.32
C VAL A 59 -3.54 -4.07 8.99
N ILE A 60 -3.16 -3.31 7.97
CA ILE A 60 -3.65 -3.43 6.60
C ILE A 60 -2.49 -3.85 5.71
N GLY A 61 -2.77 -4.75 4.78
CA GLY A 61 -1.87 -5.12 3.70
C GLY A 61 -2.46 -4.70 2.37
N TYR A 62 -1.60 -4.50 1.37
CA TYR A 62 -2.05 -4.42 -0.01
C TYR A 62 -1.13 -5.17 -0.98
N ASN A 63 -1.72 -5.72 -2.03
CA ASN A 63 -0.99 -6.19 -3.20
C ASN A 63 -1.25 -5.24 -4.38
N THR A 64 -0.25 -5.07 -5.24
CA THR A 64 -0.39 -4.32 -6.49
C THR A 64 -0.45 -5.28 -7.67
N TYR A 65 -1.46 -5.15 -8.52
CA TYR A 65 -1.63 -5.92 -9.75
C TYR A 65 -1.39 -4.99 -10.92
N LYS A 66 -0.31 -5.24 -11.69
CA LYS A 66 0.09 -4.37 -12.81
C LYS A 66 -0.19 -5.04 -14.14
N ALA A 67 -0.75 -4.28 -15.08
CA ALA A 67 -0.83 -4.70 -16.47
C ALA A 67 0.56 -4.71 -17.12
N GLN A 68 0.83 -5.76 -17.88
CA GLN A 68 2.03 -5.99 -18.69
C GLN A 68 1.70 -6.03 -20.18
N THR A 69 0.44 -6.30 -20.54
CA THR A 69 -0.04 -6.39 -21.93
C THR A 69 -1.23 -5.46 -22.16
N GLN A 70 -1.47 -5.09 -23.42
CA GLN A 70 -2.60 -4.23 -23.79
C GLN A 70 -3.95 -4.82 -23.37
N ASP A 71 -4.10 -6.15 -23.45
CA ASP A 71 -5.33 -6.85 -23.03
C ASP A 71 -5.54 -6.71 -21.52
N GLU A 72 -4.48 -6.81 -20.73
CA GLU A 72 -4.51 -6.61 -19.29
C GLU A 72 -4.87 -5.15 -18.91
N PHE A 73 -4.47 -4.15 -19.70
CA PHE A 73 -4.93 -2.76 -19.48
C PHE A 73 -6.45 -2.63 -19.66
N ILE A 74 -7.02 -3.32 -20.66
CA ILE A 74 -8.46 -3.34 -20.92
C ILE A 74 -9.17 -4.04 -19.76
N GLU A 75 -8.67 -5.21 -19.35
CA GLU A 75 -9.21 -5.97 -18.23
C GLU A 75 -9.26 -5.15 -16.93
N ILE A 76 -8.20 -4.40 -16.61
CA ILE A 76 -8.18 -3.55 -15.41
C ILE A 76 -9.25 -2.44 -15.48
N LYS A 77 -9.49 -1.85 -16.65
CA LYS A 77 -10.53 -0.82 -16.82
C LYS A 77 -11.94 -1.40 -16.66
N GLU A 78 -12.20 -2.56 -17.26
CA GLU A 78 -13.47 -3.25 -17.11
C GLU A 78 -13.71 -3.66 -15.65
N LEU A 79 -12.67 -4.19 -14.97
CA LEU A 79 -12.71 -4.50 -13.54
C LEU A 79 -13.04 -3.27 -12.69
N ALA A 80 -12.52 -2.09 -13.05
CA ALA A 80 -12.79 -0.85 -12.33
C ALA A 80 -14.28 -0.44 -12.36
N GLU A 81 -15.01 -0.80 -13.41
CA GLU A 81 -16.44 -0.48 -13.55
C GLU A 81 -17.34 -1.39 -12.72
N VAL A 82 -16.94 -2.65 -12.53
CA VAL A 82 -17.77 -3.66 -11.86
C VAL A 82 -17.38 -3.90 -10.40
N THR A 83 -16.14 -3.60 -10.02
CA THR A 83 -15.62 -3.90 -8.68
C THR A 83 -16.12 -2.90 -7.65
N LYS A 84 -16.64 -3.42 -6.53
CA LYS A 84 -17.12 -2.61 -5.42
C LYS A 84 -16.29 -2.85 -4.16
N ASN A 85 -16.03 -1.77 -3.45
CA ASN A 85 -15.43 -1.81 -2.12
C ASN A 85 -16.38 -2.47 -1.12
N THR A 86 -15.80 -3.19 -0.16
CA THR A 86 -16.51 -3.89 0.92
C THR A 86 -15.89 -3.55 2.28
N ALA A 87 -16.53 -3.97 3.37
CA ALA A 87 -16.01 -3.73 4.72
C ALA A 87 -14.61 -4.33 4.96
N THR A 88 -14.23 -5.37 4.22
CA THR A 88 -12.94 -6.07 4.40
C THR A 88 -12.00 -5.92 3.22
N ARG A 89 -12.44 -5.28 2.11
CA ARG A 89 -11.61 -5.06 0.92
C ARG A 89 -11.87 -3.69 0.31
N GLN A 90 -10.80 -2.95 0.09
CA GLN A 90 -10.84 -1.68 -0.64
C GLN A 90 -9.96 -1.77 -1.87
N TYR A 91 -10.45 -1.22 -2.98
CA TYR A 91 -9.83 -1.30 -4.28
C TYR A 91 -9.50 0.10 -4.77
N TYR A 92 -8.26 0.27 -5.24
CA TYR A 92 -7.85 1.45 -5.98
C TYR A 92 -7.49 1.04 -7.40
N PHE A 93 -8.10 1.68 -8.40
CA PHE A 93 -7.77 1.49 -9.81
C PHE A 93 -7.08 2.74 -10.34
N ALA A 94 -5.94 2.57 -11.01
CA ALA A 94 -5.29 3.66 -11.72
C ALA A 94 -6.16 4.07 -12.93
N SER A 95 -6.33 5.37 -13.14
CA SER A 95 -7.23 5.91 -14.19
C SER A 95 -6.79 5.53 -15.61
N ASP A 96 -5.51 5.29 -15.82
CA ASP A 96 -4.94 4.85 -17.09
C ASP A 96 -5.09 3.34 -17.33
N GLY A 97 -5.51 2.57 -16.32
CA GLY A 97 -5.58 1.11 -16.36
C GLY A 97 -4.23 0.42 -16.14
N SER A 98 -3.19 1.13 -15.69
CA SER A 98 -1.85 0.55 -15.53
C SER A 98 -1.74 -0.44 -14.38
N PHE A 99 -2.51 -0.24 -13.32
CA PHE A 99 -2.55 -1.14 -12.17
C PHE A 99 -3.82 -0.96 -11.34
N TYR A 100 -4.07 -1.93 -10.46
CA TYR A 100 -4.92 -1.73 -9.31
C TYR A 100 -4.27 -2.26 -8.02
N ARG A 101 -4.76 -1.78 -6.89
CA ARG A 101 -4.36 -2.23 -5.55
C ARG A 101 -5.55 -2.77 -4.80
N VAL A 102 -5.33 -3.86 -4.08
CA VAL A 102 -6.33 -4.45 -3.18
C VAL A 102 -5.80 -4.34 -1.76
N TYR A 103 -6.53 -3.59 -0.93
CA TYR A 103 -6.25 -3.39 0.50
C TYR A 103 -7.15 -4.30 1.32
N PHE A 104 -6.60 -4.94 2.35
CA PHE A 104 -7.32 -5.89 3.21
C PHE A 104 -6.70 -5.95 4.62
N PRO A 105 -7.47 -6.34 5.66
CA PRO A 105 -6.91 -6.58 7.00
C PRO A 105 -5.92 -7.74 6.95
N ILE A 106 -4.76 -7.62 7.59
CA ILE A 106 -3.85 -8.75 7.74
C ILE A 106 -4.24 -9.52 9.01
N THR A 107 -4.97 -10.61 8.84
CA THR A 107 -5.36 -11.51 9.92
C THR A 107 -4.23 -12.49 10.23
N ASP A 108 -4.09 -12.88 11.50
CA ASP A 108 -3.12 -13.87 11.96
C ASP A 108 -1.64 -13.55 11.59
N ALA A 109 -1.32 -12.27 11.42
CA ALA A 109 0.04 -11.81 11.15
C ALA A 109 0.93 -11.87 12.40
N ILE A 110 2.23 -11.96 12.14
CA ILE A 110 3.31 -11.80 13.10
C ILE A 110 4.02 -10.51 12.76
N ILE A 111 3.90 -9.56 13.67
CA ILE A 111 4.45 -8.22 13.58
C ILE A 111 5.64 -8.15 14.52
N LYS A 112 6.82 -7.92 13.97
CA LYS A 112 8.01 -7.64 14.74
C LYS A 112 8.02 -6.16 15.11
N TYR A 113 8.13 -5.90 16.40
CA TYR A 113 8.28 -4.56 16.95
C TYR A 113 9.36 -4.63 18.03
N GLU A 114 10.46 -3.90 17.82
CA GLU A 114 11.66 -3.98 18.65
C GLU A 114 12.16 -5.44 18.78
N GLN A 115 12.26 -5.97 20.00
CA GLN A 115 12.67 -7.35 20.29
C GLN A 115 11.48 -8.30 20.51
N ARG A 116 10.26 -7.89 20.14
CA ARG A 116 9.03 -8.63 20.40
C ARG A 116 8.31 -9.01 19.10
N ASN A 117 7.67 -10.18 19.14
CA ASN A 117 6.71 -10.60 18.13
C ASN A 117 5.30 -10.39 18.69
N VAL A 118 4.48 -9.67 17.94
CA VAL A 118 3.10 -9.36 18.31
C VAL A 118 2.17 -9.88 17.23
N SER A 119 1.05 -10.48 17.62
CA SER A 119 0.10 -11.05 16.67
C SER A 119 -0.98 -10.05 16.26
N THR A 120 -1.66 -10.33 15.15
CA THR A 120 -2.98 -9.72 14.87
C THR A 120 -4.11 -10.70 15.17
N ASN A 121 -5.29 -10.16 15.48
CA ASN A 121 -6.51 -10.95 15.62
C ASN A 121 -7.19 -11.18 14.25
N GLU A 122 -8.35 -11.84 14.27
CA GLU A 122 -9.18 -12.16 13.09
C GLU A 122 -9.70 -10.92 12.33
N LYS A 123 -9.62 -9.73 12.93
CA LYS A 123 -10.01 -8.47 12.29
C LYS A 123 -8.81 -7.71 11.72
N GLY A 124 -7.59 -8.16 12.01
CA GLY A 124 -6.37 -7.45 11.66
C GLY A 124 -5.99 -6.36 12.67
N GLU A 125 -6.47 -6.44 13.91
CA GLU A 125 -5.99 -5.58 15.00
C GLU A 125 -4.82 -6.23 15.71
N LEU A 126 -3.82 -5.43 16.03
CA LEU A 126 -2.64 -5.88 16.76
C LEU A 126 -3.00 -6.20 18.23
N VAL A 127 -2.70 -7.42 18.67
CA VAL A 127 -2.97 -7.92 20.02
C VAL A 127 -1.70 -7.77 20.87
N SER A 128 -1.48 -6.57 21.40
CA SER A 128 -0.38 -6.30 22.32
C SER A 128 -0.87 -6.09 23.73
N VAL A 129 -0.19 -6.70 24.69
CA VAL A 129 -0.36 -6.42 26.12
C VAL A 129 0.38 -5.15 26.57
N SER A 130 1.21 -4.57 25.68
CA SER A 130 2.00 -3.37 25.96
C SER A 130 1.75 -2.27 24.93
N PRO A 131 1.82 -0.99 25.32
CA PRO A 131 1.73 0.10 24.36
C PRO A 131 2.82 0.02 23.29
N ILE A 132 2.46 0.29 22.03
CA ILE A 132 3.41 0.54 20.94
C ILE A 132 3.52 2.05 20.79
N ALA A 133 4.75 2.56 20.96
CA ALA A 133 5.03 3.99 20.94
C ALA A 133 5.36 4.50 19.53
N ASP A 134 5.98 3.68 18.69
CA ASP A 134 6.45 4.08 17.36
C ASP A 134 6.07 3.05 16.29
N LEU A 135 5.18 3.43 15.37
CA LEU A 135 4.79 2.56 14.26
C LEU A 135 5.85 2.46 13.15
N THR A 136 6.91 3.27 13.20
CA THR A 136 7.96 3.27 12.16
C THR A 136 8.95 2.12 12.29
N LEU A 137 9.02 1.46 13.44
CA LEU A 137 9.88 0.30 13.72
C LEU A 137 9.13 -1.04 13.61
N VAL A 138 7.99 -1.03 12.94
CA VAL A 138 7.11 -2.18 12.82
C VAL A 138 7.40 -2.89 11.49
N GLU A 139 7.60 -4.20 11.55
CA GLU A 139 7.87 -5.05 10.40
C GLU A 139 6.92 -6.25 10.37
N LEU A 140 6.41 -6.61 9.21
CA LEU A 140 5.69 -7.86 9.01
C LEU A 140 6.71 -8.99 8.83
N ALA A 141 6.67 -9.97 9.73
CA ALA A 141 7.64 -11.06 9.81
C ALA A 141 7.08 -12.43 9.37
N GLY A 142 5.76 -12.63 9.42
CA GLY A 142 5.17 -13.93 9.13
C GLY A 142 3.67 -14.02 9.41
N LYS A 143 3.10 -15.23 9.30
CA LYS A 143 1.74 -15.55 9.75
C LYS A 143 1.69 -16.81 10.58
N TYR A 144 0.63 -16.90 11.38
CA TYR A 144 0.17 -18.16 11.91
C TYR A 144 -0.67 -18.90 10.86
N PRO A 145 -0.49 -20.22 10.73
CA PRO A 145 -1.33 -21.05 9.88
C PRO A 145 -2.75 -21.08 10.44
N GLN A 146 -3.73 -21.14 9.54
CA GLN A 146 -5.11 -21.43 9.92
C GLN A 146 -5.17 -22.86 10.45
N ILE A 147 -5.81 -23.03 11.61
CA ILE A 147 -6.02 -24.31 12.27
C ILE A 147 -7.52 -24.57 12.43
N THR A 148 -7.93 -25.84 12.46
CA THR A 148 -9.35 -26.20 12.58
C THR A 148 -9.91 -25.89 13.97
N GLU A 149 -11.24 -25.85 14.10
CA GLU A 149 -11.89 -25.65 15.40
C GLU A 149 -11.57 -26.79 16.39
N GLU A 150 -11.30 -28.01 15.91
CA GLU A 150 -10.83 -29.09 16.79
C GLU A 150 -9.43 -28.82 17.32
N GLU A 151 -8.51 -28.36 16.47
CA GLU A 151 -7.13 -28.02 16.88
C GLU A 151 -7.08 -26.84 17.85
N LYS A 152 -8.01 -25.88 17.72
CA LYS A 152 -8.20 -24.79 18.69
C LYS A 152 -8.62 -25.29 20.07
N LYS A 153 -9.54 -26.27 20.12
CA LYS A 153 -10.00 -26.89 21.38
C LYS A 153 -8.89 -27.69 22.07
N GLU A 154 -8.02 -28.31 21.29
CA GLU A 154 -6.85 -29.06 21.78
C GLU A 154 -5.69 -28.15 22.23
N LYS A 155 -5.81 -26.82 22.08
CA LYS A 155 -4.75 -25.85 22.39
C LYS A 155 -3.38 -26.22 21.78
N LYS A 156 -3.40 -26.81 20.58
CA LYS A 156 -2.15 -27.13 19.86
C LYS A 156 -1.37 -25.85 19.58
N GLU A 157 -0.06 -25.92 19.81
CA GLU A 157 0.85 -24.82 19.53
C GLU A 157 0.86 -24.54 18.02
N ARG A 158 0.71 -23.27 17.62
CA ARG A 158 0.63 -22.88 16.21
C ARG A 158 2.06 -22.79 15.64
N PRO A 159 2.44 -23.63 14.66
CA PRO A 159 3.76 -23.49 14.04
C PRO A 159 3.84 -22.16 13.29
N ILE A 160 4.94 -21.43 13.40
CA ILE A 160 5.07 -20.10 12.80
C ILE A 160 5.58 -20.21 11.36
N GLN A 161 4.89 -19.56 10.41
CA GLN A 161 5.38 -19.40 9.05
C GLN A 161 6.04 -18.02 8.87
N PHE A 162 7.37 -18.00 8.82
CA PHE A 162 8.13 -16.78 8.57
C PHE A 162 8.17 -16.42 7.08
N LEU A 163 8.15 -15.12 6.80
CA LEU A 163 8.51 -14.58 5.50
C LEU A 163 10.03 -14.74 5.29
N ARG A 164 10.44 -15.07 4.06
CA ARG A 164 11.87 -15.08 3.68
C ARG A 164 12.49 -13.68 3.72
N THR A 165 11.66 -12.65 3.59
CA THR A 165 12.03 -11.23 3.65
C THR A 165 10.97 -10.50 4.46
N THR A 166 11.39 -9.79 5.50
CA THR A 166 10.48 -8.94 6.29
C THR A 166 10.01 -7.77 5.45
N VAL A 167 8.75 -7.37 5.64
CA VAL A 167 8.17 -6.23 4.93
C VAL A 167 8.01 -5.09 5.94
N PRO A 168 8.70 -3.95 5.77
CA PRO A 168 8.55 -2.82 6.69
C PRO A 168 7.21 -2.11 6.47
N VAL A 169 6.73 -1.41 7.49
CA VAL A 169 5.61 -0.48 7.34
C VAL A 169 5.98 0.63 6.34
N GLU A 170 5.08 0.93 5.40
CA GLU A 170 5.26 2.11 4.55
C GLU A 170 5.05 3.37 5.39
N LYS A 171 6.06 4.24 5.44
CA LYS A 171 5.92 5.56 6.06
C LYS A 171 4.88 6.36 5.29
N LYS A 172 3.74 6.66 5.92
CA LYS A 172 2.73 7.57 5.36
C LYS A 172 3.36 8.95 5.16
N VAL A 173 3.61 9.34 3.90
CA VAL A 173 4.08 10.69 3.57
C VAL A 173 2.86 11.62 3.49
N GLY A 174 2.88 12.69 4.28
CA GLY A 174 1.82 13.69 4.40
C GLY A 174 0.97 13.46 5.66
N GLY A 175 1.07 14.37 6.63
CA GLY A 175 0.24 14.34 7.84
C GLY A 175 -1.22 14.63 7.49
N SER A 176 -2.15 13.80 7.96
CA SER A 176 -3.56 14.17 7.99
C SER A 176 -3.92 14.77 9.36
N ILE A 177 -5.07 15.44 9.41
CA ILE A 177 -5.59 16.25 10.52
C ILE A 177 -6.20 15.37 11.63
N HIS A 178 -6.05 14.05 11.55
CA HIS A 178 -6.46 13.07 12.56
C HIS A 178 -5.31 12.11 12.89
N ASP A 179 -5.39 11.47 14.05
CA ASP A 179 -4.34 10.62 14.62
C ASP A 179 -4.13 9.31 13.81
N ASP A 180 -3.50 9.44 12.64
CA ASP A 180 -3.10 8.35 11.73
C ASP A 180 -2.11 7.37 12.38
N ALA A 181 -1.67 7.64 13.61
CA ALA A 181 -0.70 6.88 14.39
C ALA A 181 -1.17 5.47 14.83
N LYS A 182 -2.30 4.98 14.30
CA LYS A 182 -2.90 3.68 14.64
C LYS A 182 -3.24 2.81 13.43
N ILE A 183 -2.79 3.17 12.24
CA ILE A 183 -2.96 2.37 11.02
C ILE A 183 -1.59 2.01 10.46
N CYS A 184 -1.24 0.73 10.48
CA CYS A 184 -0.07 0.19 9.81
C CYS A 184 -0.45 -0.35 8.44
N VAL A 185 0.26 0.07 7.40
CA VAL A 185 0.01 -0.38 6.02
C VAL A 185 1.28 -1.04 5.48
N PHE A 186 1.13 -2.27 4.98
CA PHE A 186 2.21 -3.05 4.41
C PHE A 186 2.00 -3.29 2.92
N ASN A 187 3.01 -2.98 2.13
CA ASN A 187 3.06 -3.34 0.72
C ASN A 187 3.58 -4.77 0.57
N LEU A 188 2.69 -5.69 0.23
CA LEU A 188 3.01 -7.11 0.11
C LEU A 188 3.58 -7.48 -1.27
N GLY A 189 3.84 -6.48 -2.11
CA GLY A 189 4.50 -6.61 -3.39
C GLY A 189 3.55 -6.64 -4.58
N GLU A 190 4.15 -6.95 -5.73
CA GLU A 190 3.48 -7.04 -7.02
C GLU A 190 2.99 -8.46 -7.29
N ARG A 191 1.84 -8.56 -7.93
CA ARG A 191 1.17 -9.80 -8.31
C ARG A 191 0.79 -9.75 -9.77
N LYS A 192 0.73 -10.91 -10.42
CA LYS A 192 0.16 -11.04 -11.76
C LYS A 192 -1.36 -11.00 -11.68
N LEU A 193 -2.00 -10.50 -12.73
CA LEU A 193 -3.45 -10.57 -12.87
C LEU A 193 -3.91 -12.03 -12.81
N GLY A 194 -5.00 -12.28 -12.08
CA GLY A 194 -5.53 -13.61 -11.83
C GLY A 194 -4.86 -14.41 -10.69
N GLU A 195 -3.75 -13.94 -10.10
CA GLU A 195 -3.16 -14.62 -8.94
C GLU A 195 -4.03 -14.45 -7.69
N ALA A 196 -4.27 -15.57 -6.99
CA ALA A 196 -4.93 -15.57 -5.69
C ALA A 196 -4.15 -14.73 -4.66
N ILE A 197 -4.88 -14.03 -3.79
CA ILE A 197 -4.27 -13.21 -2.74
C ILE A 197 -3.69 -14.16 -1.67
N ALA A 198 -2.36 -14.19 -1.53
CA ALA A 198 -1.64 -15.15 -0.68
C ALA A 198 -1.88 -15.01 0.85
N TRP A 199 -2.64 -13.99 1.26
CA TRP A 199 -2.91 -13.59 2.65
C TRP A 199 -4.42 -13.42 2.94
N GLN A 200 -5.24 -14.16 2.19
CA GLN A 200 -6.65 -14.40 2.51
C GLN A 200 -6.82 -15.56 3.49
#